data_AF-A0A916MRI5-F1
#
_entry.id   AF-A0A916MRI5-F1
#
_cell.length_a   1.000
_cell.length_b   1.000
_cell.length_c   1.000
_cell.angle_alpha   90.00
_cell.angle_beta   90.00
_cell.angle_gamma   90.00
#
_symmetry.space_group_name_H-M   'P 1'
#
loop_
_entity.id
_entity.type
_entity.pdbx_description
1 polymer ?
#
loop_
_entity_poly.entity_id
_entity_poly.type
_entity_poly.pdbx_seq_one_letter_code
_entity_poly.pdbx_strand_id
1 'polypeptide(L)' 'MLPYDYAEQGYFVSLGPSDAIGWLGNQDNILTGLSAVTLKKAAEAQYGLLLSGVDSY' A
#
# COMPACT_ATOMS: atom_id res chain seq x y z
N MET A 1 -23.96 7.45 -14.81
CA MET A 1 -23.10 7.16 -13.64
C MET A 1 -22.09 6.14 -14.10
N LEU A 2 -20.79 6.44 -14.01
CA LEU A 2 -19.76 5.43 -14.28
C LEU A 2 -19.89 4.32 -13.21
N PRO A 3 -19.76 3.04 -13.56
CA PRO A 3 -19.72 1.96 -12.58
C PRO A 3 -18.49 2.16 -11.68
N TYR A 4 -18.68 2.01 -10.36
CA TYR A 4 -17.58 2.06 -9.42
C TYR A 4 -16.77 0.76 -9.55
N ASP A 5 -15.55 0.88 -10.06
CA ASP A 5 -14.59 -0.21 -10.18
C ASP A 5 -13.53 -0.05 -9.08
N TYR A 6 -13.53 -0.97 -8.12
CA TYR A 6 -12.55 -0.99 -7.05
C TYR A 6 -11.46 -2.00 -7.37
N ALA A 7 -10.29 -1.50 -7.75
CA ALA A 7 -9.09 -2.31 -7.91
C ALA A 7 -8.37 -2.41 -6.55
N GLU A 8 -8.42 -3.57 -5.93
CA GLU A 8 -7.67 -3.85 -4.71
C GLU A 8 -6.17 -3.92 -5.03
N GLN A 9 -5.40 -2.90 -4.62
CA GLN A 9 -3.96 -2.83 -4.89
C GLN A 9 -3.12 -3.60 -3.88
N GLY A 10 -3.62 -3.82 -2.67
CA GLY A 10 -2.87 -4.46 -1.59
C GLY A 10 -3.28 -3.96 -0.22
N TYR A 11 -2.79 -4.65 0.81
CA TYR A 11 -3.05 -4.32 2.20
C TYR A 11 -1.82 -4.57 3.06
N PHE A 12 -1.50 -3.63 3.95
CA PHE A 12 -0.39 -3.74 4.90
C PHE A 12 -0.86 -3.40 6.32
N VAL A 13 -0.48 -4.24 7.28
CA VAL A 13 -0.72 -4.07 8.72
C VAL A 13 0.62 -3.92 9.43
N SER A 14 0.79 -2.87 10.21
CA SER A 14 1.96 -2.72 11.08
C SER A 14 1.79 -3.53 12.36
N LEU A 15 2.78 -4.36 12.70
CA LEU A 15 2.87 -5.11 13.96
C LEU A 15 3.74 -4.37 15.00
N GLY A 16 4.25 -3.18 14.65
CA GLY A 16 5.05 -2.32 15.49
C GLY A 16 5.74 -1.23 14.67
N PRO A 17 6.64 -0.42 15.28
CA PRO A 17 7.37 0.62 14.57
C PRO A 17 8.38 0.08 13.54
N SER A 18 8.75 -1.21 13.64
CA SER A 18 9.79 -1.83 12.82
C SER A 18 9.32 -3.10 12.10
N ASP A 19 8.05 -3.48 12.22
CA ASP A 19 7.53 -4.71 11.64
C ASP A 19 6.14 -4.51 11.04
N ALA A 20 5.86 -5.22 9.95
CA ALA A 20 4.60 -5.19 9.24
C ALA A 20 4.38 -6.50 8.47
N ILE A 21 3.13 -6.79 8.15
CA ILE A 21 2.72 -7.91 7.30
C ILE A 21 1.67 -7.41 6.29
N GLY A 22 1.75 -7.87 5.05
CA GLY A 22 0.81 -7.46 4.02
C GLY A 22 1.11 -8.05 2.66
N TRP A 23 0.39 -7.61 1.63
CA TRP A 23 0.61 -8.01 0.25
C TRP A 23 0.35 -6.82 -0.68
N LEU A 24 0.95 -6.84 -1.85
CA LEU A 24 0.80 -5.79 -2.88
C LEU A 24 0.68 -6.45 -4.26
N GLY A 25 -0.35 -6.10 -5.01
CA GLY A 25 -0.66 -6.59 -6.35
C GLY A 25 -1.24 -7.99 -6.39
N ASN A 26 -0.58 -8.97 -5.75
CA ASN A 26 -1.05 -10.35 -5.67
C ASN A 26 -1.20 -10.79 -4.21
N GLN A 27 -2.42 -11.22 -3.83
CA GLN A 27 -2.73 -11.72 -2.49
C GLN A 27 -1.87 -12.93 -2.08
N ASP A 28 -1.41 -13.74 -3.04
CA ASP A 28 -0.52 -14.88 -2.77
C ASP A 28 0.90 -14.44 -2.36
N ASN A 29 1.28 -13.18 -2.61
CA ASN A 29 2.60 -12.67 -2.28
C ASN A 29 2.59 -11.90 -0.95
N ILE A 30 2.58 -12.68 0.14
CA ILE A 30 2.68 -12.15 1.50
C ILE A 30 4.10 -11.66 1.77
N LEU A 31 4.22 -10.38 2.11
CA LEU A 31 5.43 -9.68 2.50
C LEU A 31 5.41 -9.44 4.01
N THR A 32 6.56 -9.62 4.65
CA THR A 32 6.73 -9.49 6.10
C THR A 32 7.95 -8.66 6.48
N GLY A 33 7.99 -8.20 7.72
CA GLY A 33 9.13 -7.51 8.31
C GLY A 33 9.49 -6.21 7.59
N LEU A 34 10.79 -5.98 7.40
CA LEU A 34 11.32 -4.72 6.86
C LEU A 34 10.81 -4.42 5.44
N SER A 35 10.61 -5.45 4.60
CA SER A 35 10.10 -5.29 3.24
C SER A 35 8.66 -4.77 3.25
N ALA A 36 7.81 -5.31 4.12
CA ALA A 36 6.43 -4.85 4.29
C ALA A 36 6.37 -3.43 4.85
N VAL A 37 7.24 -3.08 5.81
CA VAL A 37 7.33 -1.71 6.35
C VAL A 37 7.75 -0.71 5.28
N THR A 38 8.70 -1.09 4.42
CA THR A 38 9.21 -0.23 3.35
C THR A 38 8.12 0.04 2.31
N LEU A 39 7.41 -0.99 1.86
CA LEU A 39 6.33 -0.85 0.88
C LEU A 39 5.14 -0.08 1.43
N LYS A 40 4.77 -0.32 2.69
CA LYS A 40 3.75 0.47 3.38
C LYS A 40 4.09 1.96 3.34
N LYS A 41 5.32 2.34 3.72
CA LYS A 41 5.77 3.75 3.70
C LYS A 41 5.80 4.34 2.29
N ALA A 42 6.17 3.54 1.28
CA ALA A 42 6.13 3.97 -0.11
C ALA A 42 4.69 4.26 -0.58
N ALA A 43 3.75 3.37 -0.25
CA ALA A 43 2.33 3.55 -0.55
C ALA A 43 1.73 4.76 0.19
N GLU A 44 2.06 4.95 1.46
CA GLU A 44 1.66 6.13 2.24
C GLU A 44 2.23 7.43 1.63
N ALA A 45 3.48 7.42 1.16
CA ALA A 45 4.09 8.56 0.48
C ALA A 45 3.43 8.87 -0.88
N GLN A 46 3.13 7.84 -1.68
CA GLN A 46 2.39 7.99 -2.94
C GLN A 46 1.00 8.59 -2.70
N TYR A 47 0.32 8.15 -1.63
CA TYR A 47 -0.95 8.73 -1.23
C TYR A 47 -0.82 10.20 -0.79
N GLY A 48 0.25 10.53 -0.06
CA GLY A 48 0.59 11.92 0.26
C GLY A 48 0.83 12.78 -0.97
N LEU A 49 1.51 12.24 -1.99
CA LEU A 49 1.74 12.91 -3.27
C LEU A 49 0.43 13.16 -4.03
N LEU A 50 -0.45 12.14 -4.09
CA LEU A 50 -1.79 12.29 -4.64
C LEU A 50 -2.56 13.42 -3.94
N LEU A 51 -2.54 13.43 -2.61
CA LEU A 51 -3.22 14.46 -1.82
C LEU A 51 -2.62 15.85 -2.03
N SER A 52 -1.33 15.94 -2.36
CA SER A 52 -0.64 17.18 -2.72
C SER A 52 -0.91 17.65 -4.17
N GLY A 53 -1.68 16.88 -4.95
CA GLY A 53 -2.05 17.21 -6.33
C GLY A 53 -1.04 16.74 -7.38
N VAL A 54 -0.08 15.88 -7.02
CA VAL A 54 0.79 15.19 -7.97
C VAL A 54 0.09 13.90 -8.38
N ASP A 55 -0.35 13.85 -9.63
CA ASP A 55 -0.98 12.65 -10.21
C ASP A 55 0.05 11.52 -10.25
N SER A 56 -0.10 10.56 -9.34
CA SER A 56 0.84 9.46 -9.10
C SER A 56 0.16 8.09 -9.23
N TYR A 57 -0.99 8.04 -9.90
CA TYR A 57 -1.82 6.85 -10.08
C TYR A 57 -1.77 6.33 -11.52
#